data_AF-A0A1M5N1R3-F1
#
_entry.id   AF-A0A1M5N1R3-F1
#
_cell.length_a   1.000
_cell.length_b   1.000
_cell.length_c   1.000
_cell.angle_alpha   90.00
_cell.angle_beta   90.00
_cell.angle_gamma   90.00
#
_symmetry.space_group_name_H-M   'P 1'
#
loop_
_entity.id
_entity.type
_entity.pdbx_description
1 polymer ?
#
loop_
_entity_poly.entity_id
_entity_poly.type
_entity_poly.pdbx_seq_one_letter_code
_entity_poly.pdbx_strand_id
1 'polypeptide(L)'
;MAAPRGSTSTRVGLIQCVALIAGVALVVFAQPGRAESSPPSPLAQMCRTCHAEAQAEFAFGASLDSLDANTIFDRLRVYRSRSDDGSVMPRFARGMSDQTMQQLAAELGRSAP
;
A
#
# COMPACT_ATOMS: atom_id res chain seq x y z
N MET A 1 3.94 -10.55 -83.27
CA MET A 1 2.92 -9.80 -82.51
C MET A 1 2.90 -10.32 -81.07
N ALA A 2 3.23 -9.43 -80.14
CA ALA A 2 3.06 -9.41 -78.68
C ALA A 2 3.17 -10.69 -77.81
N ALA A 3 4.29 -10.76 -77.08
CA ALA A 3 4.41 -11.14 -75.65
C ALA A 3 5.73 -10.49 -75.12
N PRO A 4 6.04 -10.40 -73.80
CA PRO A 4 5.29 -10.78 -72.62
C PRO A 4 5.26 -9.72 -71.48
N ARG A 5 4.57 -10.13 -70.40
CA ARG A 5 4.38 -9.51 -69.07
C ARG A 5 5.69 -9.15 -68.33
N GLY A 6 5.68 -8.05 -67.58
CA GLY A 6 6.61 -7.77 -66.46
C GLY A 6 5.90 -6.85 -65.46
N SER A 7 5.42 -7.35 -64.33
CA SER A 7 6.13 -7.50 -63.05
C SER A 7 6.61 -6.18 -62.46
N THR A 8 5.71 -5.48 -61.78
CA THR A 8 6.03 -4.40 -60.84
C THR A 8 5.59 -4.79 -59.44
N SER A 9 6.11 -5.92 -58.95
CA SER A 9 5.88 -6.44 -57.59
C SER A 9 7.21 -6.49 -56.85
N THR A 10 7.74 -5.35 -56.38
CA THR A 10 8.91 -5.38 -55.47
C THR A 10 9.18 -4.10 -54.68
N ARG A 11 8.48 -2.98 -54.89
CA ARG A 11 8.83 -1.72 -54.20
C ARG A 11 8.02 -1.38 -52.96
N VAL A 12 6.91 -2.07 -52.71
CA VAL A 12 5.99 -1.74 -51.60
C VAL A 12 6.30 -2.53 -50.31
N GLY A 13 7.06 -3.63 -50.40
CA GLY A 13 7.27 -4.54 -49.28
C GLY A 13 8.33 -4.14 -48.25
N LEU A 14 9.27 -3.24 -48.59
CA LEU A 14 10.42 -2.97 -47.70
C LEU A 14 10.23 -1.76 -46.77
N ILE A 15 9.35 -0.82 -47.11
CA ILE A 15 9.20 0.43 -46.34
C ILE A 15 8.25 0.23 -45.14
N GLN A 16 7.37 -0.78 -45.20
CA GLN A 16 6.34 -0.99 -44.17
C GLN A 16 6.80 -1.81 -42.96
N CYS A 17 7.94 -2.52 -43.04
CA CYS A 17 8.49 -3.27 -41.90
C CYS A 17 9.27 -2.39 -40.91
N VAL A 18 9.83 -1.25 -41.33
CA VAL A 18 10.67 -0.41 -40.45
C VAL A 18 9.83 0.52 -39.57
N ALA A 19 8.65 0.95 -40.04
CA ALA A 19 7.79 1.86 -39.29
C ALA A 19 7.08 1.22 -38.08
N LEU A 20 6.96 -0.12 -38.04
CA LEU A 20 6.29 -0.81 -36.93
C LEU A 20 7.19 -1.11 -35.73
N ILE A 21 8.52 -1.01 -35.86
CA ILE A 21 9.44 -1.28 -34.75
C ILE A 21 9.79 -0.01 -33.96
N ALA A 22 9.62 1.18 -34.56
CA ALA A 22 9.98 2.46 -33.92
C ALA A 22 8.89 3.03 -32.98
N GLY A 23 7.66 2.50 -32.98
CA GLY A 23 6.55 3.02 -32.17
C GLY A 23 6.37 2.40 -30.79
N VAL A 24 7.03 1.27 -30.50
CA VAL A 24 6.80 0.48 -29.25
C VAL A 24 7.87 0.75 -28.18
N ALA A 25 8.77 1.70 -28.39
CA ALA A 25 9.87 1.95 -27.46
C ALA A 25 9.60 3.02 -26.38
N LEU A 26 8.45 3.71 -26.41
CA LEU A 26 8.25 4.93 -25.59
C LEU A 26 7.08 4.88 -24.60
N VAL A 27 6.77 3.72 -24.01
CA VAL A 27 5.71 3.61 -22.95
C VAL A 27 6.21 2.86 -21.70
N VAL A 28 7.51 2.67 -21.52
CA VAL A 28 8.04 1.85 -20.40
C VAL A 28 8.33 2.67 -19.12
N PHE A 29 8.36 4.01 -19.17
CA PHE A 29 8.83 4.83 -18.02
C PHE A 29 7.77 5.55 -17.19
N ALA A 30 6.48 5.27 -17.38
CA ALA A 30 5.40 5.85 -16.58
C ALA A 30 4.63 4.79 -15.80
N GLN A 31 5.33 3.90 -15.08
CA GLN A 31 4.68 3.21 -13.98
C GLN A 31 4.75 4.14 -12.76
N PRO A 32 3.63 4.73 -12.30
CA PRO A 32 3.63 5.37 -10.99
C PRO A 32 4.08 4.29 -10.02
N GLY A 33 5.22 4.52 -9.36
CA GLY A 33 5.76 3.60 -8.38
C GLY A 33 4.67 3.27 -7.39
N ARG A 34 4.14 2.04 -7.47
CA ARG A 34 3.31 1.50 -6.40
C ARG A 34 4.21 1.55 -5.18
N ALA A 35 3.92 2.43 -4.23
CA ALA A 35 4.56 2.39 -2.93
C ALA A 35 4.31 0.97 -2.42
N GLU A 36 5.33 0.12 -2.48
CA GLU A 36 5.29 -1.20 -1.89
C GLU A 36 5.10 -0.97 -0.40
N SER A 37 3.87 -1.19 0.07
CA SER A 37 3.56 -1.16 1.49
C SER A 37 4.51 -2.15 2.15
N SER A 38 5.48 -1.63 2.91
CA SER A 38 6.36 -2.49 3.69
C SER A 38 5.49 -3.40 4.56
N PRO A 39 5.84 -4.68 4.73
CA PRO A 39 5.07 -5.58 5.57
C PRO A 39 4.97 -4.97 6.98
N PRO A 40 3.80 -5.08 7.64
CA PRO A 40 3.62 -4.52 8.97
C PRO A 40 4.64 -5.12 9.93
N SER A 41 5.18 -4.31 10.84
CA SER A 41 6.12 -4.78 11.84
C SER A 41 5.49 -5.90 12.69
N PRO A 42 6.29 -6.79 13.30
CA PRO A 42 5.78 -7.79 14.23
C PRO A 42 4.93 -7.18 15.35
N LEU A 43 5.29 -5.96 15.79
CA LEU A 43 4.55 -5.24 16.83
C LEU A 43 3.17 -4.78 16.34
N ALA A 44 3.07 -4.27 15.11
CA ALA A 44 1.78 -3.95 14.48
C ALA A 44 0.89 -5.20 14.29
N GLN A 45 1.49 -6.34 13.94
CA GLN A 45 0.76 -7.61 13.85
C GLN A 45 0.21 -8.06 15.20
N MET A 46 0.97 -7.88 16.30
CA MET A 46 0.48 -8.18 17.64
C MET A 46 -0.74 -7.32 18.03
N CYS A 47 -0.78 -6.04 17.63
CA CYS A 47 -1.95 -5.20 17.89
C CYS A 47 -3.21 -5.72 17.17
N ARG A 48 -3.05 -6.22 15.94
CA ARG A 48 -4.17 -6.78 15.15
C ARG A 48 -4.72 -8.08 15.74
N THR A 49 -3.99 -8.77 16.63
CA THR A 49 -4.51 -9.99 17.28
C THR A 49 -5.71 -9.73 18.19
N CYS A 50 -5.89 -8.50 18.69
CA CYS A 50 -7.06 -8.09 19.48
C CYS A 50 -7.94 -7.04 18.76
N HIS A 51 -7.37 -6.29 17.81
CA HIS A 51 -8.03 -5.15 17.16
C HIS A 51 -8.38 -5.35 15.67
N ALA A 52 -8.38 -6.59 15.18
CA ALA A 52 -8.84 -6.88 13.82
C ALA A 52 -10.33 -6.50 13.64
N GLU A 53 -10.73 -6.19 12.40
CA GLU A 53 -12.11 -5.83 12.04
C GLU A 53 -13.16 -6.80 12.59
N ALA A 54 -12.91 -8.11 12.47
CA ALA A 54 -13.80 -9.16 12.97
C ALA A 54 -13.98 -9.19 14.50
N GLN A 55 -13.13 -8.48 15.25
CA GLN A 55 -13.17 -8.42 16.71
C GLN A 55 -13.79 -7.14 17.25
N ALA A 56 -14.22 -6.21 16.39
CA ALA A 56 -14.89 -4.98 16.82
C ALA A 56 -16.22 -5.23 17.58
N GLU A 57 -16.84 -6.40 17.38
CA GLU A 57 -18.06 -6.82 18.09
C GLU A 57 -17.79 -7.51 19.43
N PHE A 58 -16.55 -7.94 19.68
CA PHE A 58 -16.15 -8.61 20.93
C PHE A 58 -15.35 -7.64 21.82
N ALA A 59 -15.39 -7.88 23.13
CA ALA A 59 -15.02 -6.98 24.23
C ALA A 59 -13.55 -6.47 24.29
N PHE A 60 -12.75 -6.60 23.23
CA PHE A 60 -11.33 -6.25 23.20
C PHE A 60 -11.03 -4.88 22.56
N GLY A 61 -12.04 -4.20 22.02
CA GLY A 61 -11.96 -2.80 21.63
C GLY A 61 -12.32 -2.53 20.17
N ALA A 62 -12.41 -1.26 19.81
CA ALA A 62 -12.72 -0.85 18.44
C ALA A 62 -11.63 -1.28 17.44
N SER A 63 -12.03 -1.57 16.20
CA SER A 63 -11.10 -1.82 15.09
C SER A 63 -10.22 -0.59 14.83
N LEU A 64 -8.93 -0.83 14.62
CA LEU A 64 -7.94 0.21 14.30
C LEU A 64 -8.03 0.67 12.84
N ASP A 65 -8.62 -0.13 11.94
CA ASP A 65 -8.70 0.18 10.50
C ASP A 65 -9.60 1.40 10.19
N SER A 66 -10.36 1.84 11.20
CA SER A 66 -11.21 3.04 11.15
C SER A 66 -10.52 4.33 11.61
N LEU A 67 -9.38 4.21 12.28
CA LEU A 67 -8.69 5.33 12.93
C LEU A 67 -7.53 5.81 12.06
N ASP A 68 -7.32 7.13 12.02
CA ASP A 68 -6.11 7.71 11.46
C ASP A 68 -4.93 7.57 12.43
N ALA A 69 -3.71 7.74 11.92
CA ALA A 69 -2.48 7.60 12.70
C ALA A 69 -2.43 8.55 13.92
N ASN A 70 -2.86 9.81 13.80
CA ASN A 70 -2.81 10.74 14.93
C ASN A 70 -3.76 10.29 16.04
N THR A 71 -4.96 9.84 15.67
CA THR A 71 -5.92 9.28 16.63
C THR A 71 -5.36 8.06 17.37
N ILE A 72 -4.67 7.14 16.67
CA ILE A 72 -4.06 5.96 17.32
C ILE A 72 -2.97 6.41 18.30
N PHE A 73 -2.09 7.32 17.89
CA PHE A 73 -1.01 7.84 18.73
C PHE A 73 -1.54 8.51 20.00
N ASP A 74 -2.53 9.39 19.87
CA ASP A 74 -3.11 10.11 21.00
C ASP A 74 -3.79 9.15 21.98
N ARG A 75 -4.50 8.13 21.48
CA ARG A 75 -5.09 7.09 22.33
C ARG A 75 -4.06 6.28 23.08
N LEU A 76 -2.94 5.92 22.44
CA LEU A 76 -1.83 5.22 23.12
C LEU A 76 -1.24 6.08 24.25
N ARG A 77 -1.07 7.39 24.04
CA ARG A 77 -0.62 8.31 25.09
C ARG A 77 -1.62 8.39 26.25
N VAL A 78 -2.91 8.48 25.95
CA VAL A 78 -3.96 8.49 26.97
C VAL A 78 -3.90 7.20 27.78
N TYR A 79 -3.86 6.02 27.14
CA TYR A 79 -3.76 4.75 27.84
C TYR A 79 -2.48 4.63 28.69
N ARG A 80 -1.34 5.14 28.22
CA ARG A 80 -0.10 5.14 29.01
C ARG A 80 -0.26 5.90 30.33
N SER A 81 -1.01 7.00 30.33
CA SER A 81 -1.23 7.84 31.51
C SER A 81 -2.28 7.30 32.48
N ARG A 82 -3.08 6.30 32.07
CA ARG A 82 -4.16 5.74 32.88
C ARG A 82 -3.66 4.65 33.81
N SER A 83 -4.01 4.73 35.08
CA SER A 83 -3.59 3.76 36.09
C SER A 83 -4.58 2.59 36.22
N ASP A 84 -5.88 2.83 36.02
CA ASP A 84 -6.92 1.81 36.14
C ASP A 84 -8.21 2.26 35.43
N ASP A 85 -8.58 1.60 34.34
CA ASP A 85 -9.86 1.83 33.65
C ASP A 85 -10.56 0.51 33.26
N GLY A 86 -10.13 -0.61 33.84
CA GLY A 86 -10.62 -1.95 33.46
C GLY A 86 -10.12 -2.44 32.10
N SER A 87 -9.29 -1.67 31.38
CA SER A 87 -8.67 -2.08 30.13
C SER A 87 -7.32 -2.74 30.35
N VAL A 88 -6.95 -3.64 29.43
CA VAL A 88 -5.58 -4.17 29.33
C VAL A 88 -4.61 -3.19 28.66
N MET A 89 -5.13 -2.21 27.92
CA MET A 89 -4.33 -1.29 27.10
C MET A 89 -3.29 -0.46 27.86
N PRO A 90 -3.54 0.04 29.09
CA PRO A 90 -2.52 0.74 29.85
C PRO A 90 -1.24 -0.07 30.09
N ARG A 91 -1.34 -1.40 30.22
CA ARG A 91 -0.17 -2.28 30.39
C ARG A 91 0.70 -2.31 29.13
N PHE A 92 0.08 -2.38 27.95
CA PHE A 92 0.78 -2.34 26.68
C PHE A 92 1.37 -0.95 26.41
N ALA A 93 0.58 0.11 26.61
CA ALA A 93 0.98 1.48 26.30
C ALA A 93 2.14 1.98 27.20
N ARG A 94 2.22 1.56 28.47
CA ARG A 94 3.34 1.91 29.37
C ARG A 94 4.69 1.34 28.94
N GLY A 95 4.70 0.23 28.21
CA GLY A 95 5.92 -0.37 27.68
C GLY A 95 6.48 0.34 26.45
N MET A 96 5.74 1.28 25.86
CA MET A 96 6.09 1.91 24.58
C MET A 96 6.67 3.31 24.77
N SER A 97 7.75 3.59 24.03
CA SER A 97 8.25 4.95 23.85
C SER A 97 7.34 5.76 22.92
N ASP A 98 7.42 7.09 22.96
CA ASP A 98 6.68 7.96 22.03
C ASP A 98 7.03 7.66 20.57
N GLN A 99 8.32 7.42 20.28
CA GLN A 99 8.78 7.06 18.95
C GLN A 99 8.14 5.75 18.48
N THR A 100 8.08 4.73 19.35
CA THR A 100 7.44 3.45 19.05
C THR A 100 5.95 3.63 18.80
N MET A 101 5.25 4.42 19.63
CA MET A 101 3.83 4.72 19.43
C MET A 101 3.57 5.42 18.09
N GLN A 102 4.45 6.35 17.70
CA GLN A 102 4.30 7.09 16.46
C GLN A 102 4.52 6.20 15.23
N GLN A 103 5.55 5.34 15.25
CA GLN A 103 5.80 4.36 14.19
C GLN A 103 4.63 3.39 14.06
N LEU A 104 4.16 2.85 15.18
CA LEU A 104 3.03 1.92 15.21
C LEU A 104 1.75 2.57 14.69
N ALA A 105 1.50 3.81 15.07
CA ALA A 105 0.35 4.56 14.61
C ALA A 105 0.41 4.84 13.10
N ALA A 106 1.59 5.12 12.55
CA ALA A 106 1.79 5.28 11.11
C ALA A 106 1.58 3.95 10.34
N GLU A 107 1.95 2.82 10.93
CA GLU A 107 1.75 1.49 10.32
C GLU A 107 0.29 0.98 10.40
N LEU A 108 -0.43 1.32 11.47
CA LEU A 108 -1.78 0.82 11.73
C LEU A 108 -2.88 1.77 11.27
N GLY A 109 -2.60 3.07 11.30
CA GLY A 109 -3.58 4.09 10.96
C GLY A 109 -3.94 4.05 9.48
N ARG A 110 -5.19 4.34 9.18
CA ARG A 110 -5.61 4.59 7.81
C ARG A 110 -4.84 5.80 7.29
N SER A 111 -4.30 5.69 6.08
CA SER A 111 -3.81 6.85 5.33
C SER A 111 -4.94 7.87 5.22
N ALA A 112 -4.71 9.10 5.66
CA ALA A 112 -5.67 10.18 5.48
C ALA A 112 -6.06 10.29 3.99
N PRO A 113 -7.34 10.54 3.66
CA PRO A 113 -7.79 10.70 2.28
C PRO A 113 -7.14 11.91 1.59
#